data_AF-A0A933R5P8-F1
#
_entry.id   AF-A0A933R5P8-F1
#
_cell.length_a   1.000
_cell.length_b   1.000
_cell.length_c   1.000
_cell.angle_alpha   90.00
_cell.angle_beta   90.00
_cell.angle_gamma   90.00
#
_symmetry.space_group_name_H-M   'P 1'
#
loop_
_entity.id
_entity.type
_entity.pdbx_description
1 polymer ?
#
loop_
_entity_poly.entity_id
_entity_poly.type
_entity_poly.pdbx_seq_one_letter_code
_entity_poly.pdbx_strand_id
1 'polypeptide(L)'
;MPLQIFGVPGLPEIEPGADLAAMVLAAAADAGTPLTDGDVVVVTSKIVSKAEGRLVELADVEPSAFATAWSQRWDKEPAVIEVVLREAK
;
A
#
# COMPACT_ATOMS: atom_id res chain seq x y z
N MET A 1 28.23 -13.98 -8.24
CA MET A 1 26.94 -14.69 -8.08
C MET A 1 25.98 -14.20 -9.15
N PRO A 2 25.18 -15.07 -9.77
CA PRO A 2 24.07 -14.62 -10.59
C PRO A 2 23.04 -13.89 -9.72
N LEU A 3 22.38 -12.87 -10.28
CA LEU A 3 21.24 -12.20 -9.65
C LEU A 3 20.07 -13.20 -9.59
N GLN A 4 19.40 -13.28 -8.45
CA GLN A 4 18.18 -14.06 -8.25
C GLN A 4 17.05 -13.14 -7.81
N ILE A 5 15.85 -13.36 -8.34
CA ILE A 5 14.65 -12.60 -8.00
C ILE A 5 13.52 -13.60 -7.83
N PHE A 6 12.84 -13.54 -6.69
CA PHE A 6 11.71 -14.41 -6.36
C PHE A 6 10.71 -13.65 -5.49
N GLY A 7 9.47 -14.14 -5.44
CA GLY A 7 8.42 -13.57 -4.60
C GLY A 7 8.46 -14.11 -3.17
N VAL A 8 7.78 -13.41 -2.26
CA VAL A 8 7.54 -13.86 -0.88
C VAL A 8 6.06 -14.25 -0.76
N PRO A 9 5.71 -15.52 -1.01
CA PRO A 9 4.32 -15.99 -0.93
C PRO A 9 3.88 -16.14 0.54
N GLY A 10 2.58 -16.30 0.78
CA GLY A 10 2.05 -16.65 2.11
C GLY A 10 1.79 -15.48 3.05
N LEU A 11 2.05 -14.24 2.63
CA LEU A 11 1.61 -13.06 3.38
C LEU A 11 0.07 -12.98 3.42
N PRO A 12 -0.53 -12.70 4.60
CA PRO A 12 -1.96 -12.49 4.72
C PRO A 12 -2.37 -11.10 4.20
N GLU A 13 -3.66 -10.77 4.32
CA GLU A 13 -4.11 -9.38 4.18
C GLU A 13 -3.42 -8.51 5.25
N ILE A 14 -2.93 -7.35 4.83
CA ILE A 14 -2.19 -6.43 5.70
C ILE A 14 -3.19 -5.47 6.35
N GLU A 15 -3.17 -5.43 7.67
CA GLU A 15 -4.02 -4.57 8.50
C GLU A 15 -3.20 -3.43 9.13
N PRO A 16 -3.85 -2.34 9.57
CA PRO A 16 -3.19 -1.27 10.32
C PRO A 16 -2.42 -1.79 11.53
N GLY A 17 -1.18 -1.33 11.70
CA GLY A 17 -0.28 -1.73 12.77
C GLY A 17 0.52 -3.02 12.50
N ALA A 18 0.36 -3.63 11.32
CA ALA A 18 1.14 -4.82 10.95
C ALA A 18 2.66 -4.55 10.91
N ASP A 19 3.44 -5.44 11.52
CA ASP A 19 4.90 -5.45 11.40
C ASP A 19 5.31 -6.14 10.09
N LEU A 20 5.41 -5.36 9.02
CA LEU A 20 5.77 -5.87 7.70
C LEU A 20 7.15 -6.54 7.68
N ALA A 21 8.10 -6.09 8.49
CA ALA A 21 9.44 -6.66 8.52
C ALA A 21 9.41 -8.08 9.08
N ALA A 22 8.76 -8.26 10.24
CA ALA A 22 8.60 -9.57 10.86
C ALA A 22 7.82 -10.54 9.95
N MET A 23 6.76 -10.05 9.30
CA MET A 23 5.94 -10.86 8.39
C MET A 23 6.71 -11.30 7.14
N VAL A 24 7.48 -10.41 6.51
CA VAL A 24 8.29 -10.76 5.33
C VAL A 24 9.40 -11.74 5.70
N LEU A 25 10.07 -11.57 6.85
CA LEU A 25 11.09 -12.50 7.33
C LEU A 25 10.53 -13.91 7.53
N ALA A 26 9.38 -14.02 8.20
CA ALA A 26 8.72 -15.30 8.44
C ALA A 26 8.29 -15.97 7.12
N ALA A 27 7.59 -15.23 6.26
CA ALA A 27 7.09 -15.76 4.98
C ALA A 27 8.23 -16.20 4.04
N ALA A 28 9.35 -15.47 4.01
CA ALA A 28 10.53 -15.85 3.22
C ALA A 28 11.18 -17.14 3.74
N ALA A 29 11.27 -17.29 5.06
CA ALA A 29 11.77 -18.52 5.69
C ALA A 29 10.85 -19.72 5.38
N ASP A 30 9.54 -19.55 5.52
CA ASP A 30 8.54 -20.60 5.25
C ASP A 30 8.51 -21.01 3.76
N ALA A 31 8.80 -20.08 2.85
CA ALA A 31 8.93 -20.34 1.43
C ALA A 31 10.25 -21.05 1.02
N GLY A 32 11.16 -21.28 1.98
CA GLY A 32 12.46 -21.93 1.73
C GLY A 32 13.51 -21.00 1.13
N THR A 33 13.28 -19.69 1.17
CA THR A 33 14.20 -18.65 0.68
C THR A 33 14.42 -17.58 1.77
N PRO A 34 15.02 -17.93 2.92
CA PRO A 34 15.25 -16.97 4.01
C PRO A 34 16.15 -15.82 3.53
N LEU A 35 15.88 -14.61 4.04
CA LEU A 35 16.71 -13.44 3.74
C LEU A 35 18.11 -13.59 4.36
N THR A 36 19.10 -13.12 3.62
CA THR A 36 20.53 -13.15 3.98
C THR A 36 21.15 -11.77 3.85
N ASP A 37 22.33 -11.59 4.45
CA ASP A 37 23.04 -10.33 4.41
C ASP A 37 23.34 -9.90 2.96
N GLY A 38 22.91 -8.68 2.62
CA GLY A 38 23.06 -8.12 1.28
C GLY A 38 21.86 -8.29 0.36
N ASP A 39 20.82 -9.01 0.78
CA ASP A 39 19.56 -9.10 0.04
C ASP A 39 18.81 -7.76 0.02
N VAL A 40 18.06 -7.53 -1.06
CA VAL A 40 17.20 -6.36 -1.24
C VAL A 40 15.74 -6.79 -1.19
N VAL A 41 15.00 -6.24 -0.24
CA VAL A 41 13.55 -6.45 -0.13
C VAL A 41 12.82 -5.36 -0.90
N VAL A 42 12.01 -5.76 -1.88
CA VAL A 42 11.16 -4.85 -2.66
C VAL A 42 9.71 -5.08 -2.27
N VAL A 43 9.06 -4.03 -1.78
CA VAL A 43 7.64 -4.05 -1.41
C VAL A 43 6.85 -3.06 -2.26
N THR A 44 5.57 -3.35 -2.47
CA THR A 44 4.66 -2.36 -3.05
C THR A 44 4.30 -1.29 -2.00
N SER A 45 4.06 -0.06 -2.42
CA SER A 45 3.62 0.99 -1.51
C SER A 45 2.29 0.68 -0.82
N LYS A 46 1.42 -0.14 -1.45
CA LYS A 46 0.08 -0.45 -0.93
C LYS A 46 0.12 -1.15 0.43
N ILE A 47 1.02 -2.11 0.63
CA ILE A 47 1.09 -2.81 1.92
C ILE A 47 1.67 -1.91 3.03
N VAL A 48 2.58 -1.01 2.67
CA VAL A 48 3.12 0.00 3.60
C VAL A 48 2.00 0.95 4.02
N SER A 49 1.23 1.47 3.06
CA SER A 49 0.08 2.34 3.35
C SER A 49 -0.97 1.67 4.26
N LYS A 50 -1.23 0.37 4.08
CA LYS A 50 -2.15 -0.37 4.97
C LYS A 50 -1.59 -0.50 6.38
N ALA A 51 -0.34 -0.95 6.51
CA ALA A 51 0.32 -1.10 7.81
C ALA A 51 0.41 0.23 8.58
N GLU A 52 0.64 1.34 7.88
CA GLU A 52 0.67 2.69 8.45
C GLU A 52 -0.73 3.29 8.72
N GLY A 53 -1.81 2.54 8.47
CA GLY A 53 -3.18 3.01 8.73
C GLY A 53 -3.64 4.15 7.81
N ARG A 54 -3.16 4.19 6.57
CA ARG A 54 -3.50 5.24 5.57
C ARG A 54 -4.78 4.96 4.79
N LEU A 55 -5.63 4.07 5.28
CA LEU A 55 -6.94 3.83 4.68
C LEU A 55 -7.89 4.99 5.00
N VAL A 56 -8.74 5.34 4.05
CA VAL A 56 -9.74 6.39 4.18
C VAL A 56 -11.08 5.82 3.76
N GLU A 57 -12.07 5.92 4.63
CA GLU A 57 -13.45 5.62 4.28
C GLU A 57 -14.02 6.78 3.45
N LEU A 58 -14.40 6.51 2.21
CA LEU A 58 -14.90 7.56 1.30
C LEU A 58 -16.18 8.21 1.82
N ALA A 59 -16.98 7.49 2.60
CA ALA A 59 -18.19 8.01 3.24
C ALA A 59 -17.89 9.12 4.26
N ASP A 60 -16.66 9.18 4.81
CA ASP A 60 -16.24 10.18 5.78
C ASP A 60 -15.60 11.42 5.11
N VAL A 61 -15.52 11.44 3.77
CA VAL A 61 -14.87 12.51 3.02
C VAL A 61 -15.91 13.50 2.51
N GLU A 62 -15.97 14.69 3.11
CA GLU A 62 -16.73 15.82 2.56
C GLU A 62 -15.98 16.43 1.35
N PRO A 63 -16.52 16.35 0.12
CA PRO A 63 -15.86 16.87 -1.07
C PRO A 63 -15.94 18.39 -1.17
N SER A 64 -14.85 19.05 -1.55
CA SER A 64 -14.89 20.48 -1.84
C SER A 64 -15.70 20.81 -3.10
N ALA A 65 -16.10 22.07 -3.24
CA ALA A 65 -16.72 22.57 -4.48
C ALA A 65 -15.81 22.35 -5.70
N PHE A 66 -14.48 22.45 -5.51
CA PHE A 66 -13.50 22.16 -6.55
C PHE A 66 -13.51 20.67 -6.92
N ALA A 67 -13.43 19.75 -5.96
CA ALA A 67 -13.49 18.32 -6.22
C ALA A 67 -14.79 17.92 -6.94
N THR A 68 -15.92 18.50 -6.53
CA THR A 68 -17.22 18.28 -7.17
C THR A 68 -17.25 18.75 -8.62
N ALA A 69 -16.70 19.92 -8.93
CA ALA A 69 -16.64 20.43 -10.29
C ALA A 69 -15.77 19.55 -11.22
N TRP A 70 -14.70 18.95 -10.68
CA TRP A 70 -13.80 18.08 -11.45
C TRP A 70 -14.30 16.65 -11.63
N SER A 71 -15.26 16.19 -10.79
CA SER A 71 -15.84 14.83 -10.87
C SER A 71 -16.35 14.46 -12.26
N GLN A 72 -17.10 15.38 -12.89
CA GLN A 72 -17.70 15.19 -14.21
C GLN A 72 -16.66 15.08 -15.33
N ARG A 73 -15.50 15.72 -15.17
CA ARG A 73 -14.45 15.72 -16.19
C ARG A 73 -13.67 14.41 -16.22
N TRP A 74 -13.57 13.73 -15.07
CA TRP A 74 -12.71 12.56 -14.90
C TRP A 74 -13.46 11.26 -14.61
N ASP A 75 -14.80 11.30 -14.58
CA ASP A 75 -15.66 10.14 -14.29
C ASP A 75 -15.24 9.45 -12.97
N LYS A 76 -15.09 10.28 -11.93
CA LYS A 76 -14.71 9.87 -10.57
C LYS A 76 -15.62 10.51 -9.55
N GLU A 77 -15.89 9.79 -8.47
CA GLU A 77 -16.63 10.33 -7.34
C GLU A 77 -15.92 11.56 -6.74
N PRO A 78 -16.65 12.63 -6.37
CA PRO A 78 -16.06 13.82 -5.76
C PRO A 78 -15.18 13.50 -4.54
N ALA A 79 -15.57 12.54 -3.70
CA ALA A 79 -14.81 12.12 -2.53
C ALA A 79 -13.42 11.55 -2.89
N VAL A 80 -13.33 10.78 -3.99
CA VAL A 80 -12.04 10.25 -4.47
C VAL A 80 -11.14 11.38 -4.95
N ILE A 81 -11.68 12.34 -5.69
CA ILE A 81 -10.93 13.51 -6.15
C ILE A 81 -10.45 14.33 -4.96
N GLU A 82 -11.31 14.53 -3.96
CA GLU A 82 -10.97 15.25 -2.73
C GLU A 82 -9.79 14.60 -1.99
N VAL A 83 -9.77 13.27 -1.84
CA VAL A 83 -8.63 12.55 -1.24
C VAL A 83 -7.34 12.80 -2.04
N VAL A 84 -7.41 12.74 -3.37
CA VAL A 84 -6.24 13.01 -4.23
C VAL A 84 -5.74 14.45 -4.04
N LEU A 85 -6.64 15.43 -3.96
CA LEU A 85 -6.28 16.84 -3.78
C LEU A 85 -5.62 17.11 -2.42
N ARG A 86 -6.04 16.41 -1.36
CA ARG A 86 -5.43 16.54 -0.02
C ARG A 86 -3.96 16.05 0.00
N GLU A 87 -3.63 15.10 -0.87
CA GLU A 87 -2.27 14.54 -0.99
C GLU A 87 -1.41 15.22 -2.08
N ALA A 88 -2.01 16.04 -2.95
CA ALA A 88 -1.33 16.80 -3.98
C ALA A 88 -0.92 18.19 -3.45
N LYS A 89 0.38 18.38 -3.17
CA LYS A 89 0.97 19.69 -2.85
C LYS A 89 1.57 20.34 -4.09
#